data_AF-A0A2K9ZH05-F1
#
_entry.id   AF-A0A2K9ZH05-F1
#
_cell.length_a   1.000
_cell.length_b   1.000
_cell.length_c   1.000
_cell.angle_alpha   90.00
_cell.angle_beta   90.00
_cell.angle_gamma   90.00
#
_symmetry.space_group_name_H-M   'P 1'
#
loop_
_entity.id
_entity.type
_entity.pdbx_description
1 polymer ?
#
loop_
_entity_poly.entity_id
_entity_poly.type
_entity_poly.pdbx_seq_one_letter_code
_entity_poly.pdbx_strand_id
1 'polypeptide(L)'
;MQRRVEIVLSWAKDFWRALWPRRSKAHRVPTQRYAPRPRVGFAHWKGTGSAPAGHWAACHPSTEHIFKAEVTCPRGHQLTLKGHSISAEGQVQPSVVCRHLGCDFHEFVVLDNWAQRRAAVPAIRTS
;
A
#
# COMPACT_ATOMS: atom_id res chain seq x y z
N MET A 1 20.24 3.66 70.80
CA MET A 1 20.68 2.43 70.13
C MET A 1 19.47 1.76 69.46
N GLN A 2 18.80 2.23 68.41
CA GLN A 2 19.19 2.90 67.15
C GLN A 2 20.37 2.22 66.46
N ARG A 3 20.09 1.63 65.28
CA ARG A 3 20.96 0.86 64.37
C ARG A 3 21.07 -0.64 64.71
N ARG A 4 20.16 -1.46 64.14
CA ARG A 4 20.44 -2.84 63.63
C ARG A 4 19.23 -3.69 63.23
N VAL A 5 18.05 -3.12 62.97
CA VAL A 5 16.85 -3.91 62.57
C VAL A 5 16.43 -3.69 61.10
N GLU A 6 17.08 -2.79 60.35
CA GLU A 6 16.61 -2.35 59.03
C GLU A 6 17.33 -2.95 57.80
N ILE A 7 17.88 -4.17 57.88
CA ILE A 7 18.59 -4.75 56.71
C ILE A 7 18.01 -6.09 56.25
N VAL A 8 17.16 -6.76 57.03
CA VAL A 8 16.73 -8.15 56.72
C VAL A 8 15.37 -8.25 56.00
N LEU A 9 14.56 -7.19 55.94
CA LEU A 9 13.22 -7.25 55.33
C LEU A 9 13.14 -6.75 53.86
N SER A 10 14.25 -6.24 53.29
CA SER A 10 14.26 -5.77 51.90
C SER A 10 14.47 -6.89 50.87
N TRP A 11 15.20 -7.95 51.24
CA TRP A 11 15.53 -9.06 50.32
C TRP A 11 14.34 -9.97 50.00
N ALA A 12 13.32 -10.00 50.84
CA ALA A 12 12.16 -10.87 50.65
C ALA A 12 11.20 -10.38 49.54
N LYS A 13 11.17 -9.08 49.21
CA LYS A 13 10.23 -8.56 48.19
C LYS A 13 10.72 -8.75 46.75
N ASP A 14 12.02 -8.77 46.54
CA ASP A 14 12.59 -8.94 45.20
C ASP A 14 12.61 -10.40 44.74
N PHE A 15 12.74 -11.34 45.69
CA PHE A 15 12.72 -12.77 45.37
C PHE A 15 11.35 -13.26 44.87
N TRP A 16 10.26 -12.67 45.36
CA TRP A 16 8.90 -13.05 44.96
C TRP A 16 8.49 -12.55 43.56
N ARG A 17 9.15 -11.52 43.02
CA ARG A 17 8.89 -11.05 41.63
C ARG A 17 9.62 -11.87 40.57
N ALA A 18 10.70 -12.56 40.94
CA ALA A 18 11.48 -13.39 40.03
C ALA A 18 10.86 -14.79 39.79
N LEU A 19 10.03 -15.27 40.74
CA LEU A 19 9.40 -16.60 40.68
C LEU A 19 8.01 -16.61 40.04
N TRP A 20 7.49 -15.47 39.59
CA TRP A 20 6.22 -15.44 38.86
C TRP A 20 6.46 -15.68 37.36
N PRO A 21 5.97 -16.78 36.77
CA PRO A 21 6.04 -16.95 35.34
C PRO A 21 5.24 -15.83 34.70
N ARG A 22 5.94 -14.99 33.93
CA ARG A 22 5.36 -13.96 33.06
C ARG A 22 4.40 -14.69 32.13
N ARG A 23 3.10 -14.64 32.42
CA ARG A 23 2.07 -15.20 31.54
C ARG A 23 2.12 -14.38 30.26
N SER A 24 2.88 -14.86 29.28
CA SER A 24 2.95 -14.28 27.94
C SER A 24 1.51 -14.20 27.44
N LYS A 25 0.97 -12.99 27.31
CA LYS A 25 -0.25 -12.80 26.53
C LYS A 25 0.12 -13.27 25.14
N ALA A 26 -0.39 -14.43 24.74
CA ALA A 26 -0.29 -14.86 23.35
C ALA A 26 -0.84 -13.70 22.52
N HIS A 27 0.03 -13.01 21.78
CA HIS A 27 -0.42 -12.12 20.73
C HIS A 27 -1.18 -13.02 19.76
N ARG A 28 -2.51 -13.07 19.89
CA ARG A 28 -3.37 -13.48 18.80
C ARG A 28 -3.08 -12.49 17.68
N VAL A 29 -2.18 -12.87 16.79
CA VAL A 29 -2.11 -12.27 15.46
C VAL A 29 -3.54 -12.36 14.94
N PRO A 30 -4.20 -11.25 14.60
CA PRO A 30 -5.46 -11.33 13.90
C PRO A 30 -5.15 -12.02 12.58
N THR A 31 -5.33 -13.33 12.49
CA THR A 31 -5.55 -14.01 11.22
C THR A 31 -6.96 -13.65 10.78
N GLN A 32 -7.21 -12.35 10.61
CA GLN A 32 -8.28 -11.92 9.74
C GLN A 32 -7.80 -12.33 8.36
N ARG A 33 -8.29 -13.49 7.90
CA ARG A 33 -8.22 -13.87 6.49
C ARG A 33 -9.05 -12.82 5.75
N TYR A 34 -8.48 -11.64 5.55
CA TYR A 34 -9.03 -10.66 4.63
C TYR A 34 -8.99 -11.35 3.27
N ALA A 35 -10.16 -11.76 2.79
CA ALA A 35 -10.30 -12.01 1.36
C ALA A 35 -9.76 -10.75 0.66
N PRO A 36 -8.83 -10.89 -0.30
CA PRO A 36 -8.35 -9.75 -1.06
C PRO A 36 -9.57 -8.98 -1.58
N ARG A 37 -9.61 -7.66 -1.35
CA ARG A 37 -10.67 -6.86 -1.96
C ARG A 37 -10.62 -7.08 -3.48
N PRO A 38 -11.77 -7.24 -4.15
CA PRO A 38 -11.80 -7.35 -5.60
C PRO A 38 -11.06 -6.14 -6.19
N ARG A 39 -10.28 -6.40 -7.22
CA ARG A 39 -9.54 -5.36 -7.94
C ARG A 39 -10.06 -5.23 -9.35
N VAL A 40 -10.21 -4.01 -9.81
CA VAL A 40 -10.63 -3.69 -11.17
C VAL A 40 -9.41 -3.66 -12.07
N GLY A 41 -9.40 -4.51 -13.09
CA GLY A 41 -8.39 -4.49 -14.15
C GLY A 41 -8.63 -3.33 -15.10
N PHE A 42 -7.57 -2.59 -15.43
CA PHE A 42 -7.60 -1.57 -16.47
C PHE A 42 -6.75 -2.07 -17.64
N ALA A 43 -7.33 -2.05 -18.83
CA ALA A 43 -6.64 -2.48 -20.04
C ALA A 43 -5.62 -1.43 -20.49
N HIS A 44 -4.46 -1.86 -21.01
CA HIS A 44 -3.47 -0.93 -21.53
C HIS A 44 -3.90 -0.36 -22.88
N TRP A 45 -4.12 0.96 -22.93
CA TRP A 45 -4.38 1.72 -24.14
C TRP A 45 -3.08 2.04 -24.88
N LYS A 46 -2.99 1.62 -26.15
CA LYS A 46 -1.84 1.87 -27.04
C LYS A 46 -2.15 2.81 -28.22
N GLY A 47 -3.37 3.34 -28.29
CA GLY A 47 -3.78 4.24 -29.37
C GLY A 47 -3.36 5.68 -29.12
N THR A 48 -3.74 6.56 -30.04
CA THR A 48 -3.52 8.01 -29.92
C THR A 48 -4.68 8.67 -29.17
N GLY A 49 -4.41 9.80 -28.51
CA GLY A 49 -5.40 10.57 -27.77
C GLY A 49 -5.79 9.96 -26.42
N SER A 50 -6.97 10.35 -25.93
CA SER A 50 -7.46 9.97 -24.61
C SER A 50 -7.84 8.50 -24.53
N ALA A 51 -7.33 7.80 -23.50
CA ALA A 51 -7.69 6.41 -23.24
C ALA A 51 -9.19 6.27 -22.97
N PRO A 52 -9.88 5.26 -23.55
CA PRO A 52 -11.30 5.02 -23.30
C PRO A 52 -11.55 4.54 -21.86
N ALA A 53 -12.81 4.50 -21.44
CA ALA A 53 -13.20 4.05 -20.10
C ALA A 53 -12.64 2.65 -19.77
N GLY A 54 -12.18 2.46 -18.54
CA GLY A 54 -11.57 1.21 -18.07
C GLY A 54 -10.17 0.94 -18.63
N HIS A 55 -9.52 1.94 -19.24
CA HIS A 55 -8.17 1.80 -19.76
C HIS A 55 -7.18 2.68 -19.02
N TRP A 56 -5.91 2.30 -19.10
CA TRP A 56 -4.80 3.12 -18.65
C TRP A 56 -3.81 3.38 -19.79
N ALA A 57 -3.14 4.51 -19.71
CA ALA A 57 -2.03 4.87 -20.58
C ALA A 57 -0.83 5.33 -19.74
N ALA A 58 0.37 5.10 -20.25
CA ALA A 58 1.55 5.69 -19.64
C ALA A 58 1.50 7.21 -19.78
N CYS A 59 1.87 7.93 -18.72
CA CYS A 59 2.08 9.37 -18.82
C CYS A 59 3.29 9.67 -19.73
N HIS A 60 3.39 10.93 -20.16
CA HIS A 60 4.57 11.41 -20.88
C HIS A 60 5.86 11.11 -20.07
N PRO A 61 6.98 10.69 -20.71
CA PRO A 61 8.20 10.30 -19.99
C PRO A 61 8.72 11.35 -19.00
N SER A 62 8.55 12.64 -19.31
CA SER A 62 8.96 13.72 -18.41
C SER A 62 8.13 13.82 -17.13
N THR A 63 6.88 13.32 -17.10
CA THR A 63 5.97 13.42 -15.95
C THR A 63 5.64 12.07 -15.32
N GLU A 64 6.10 10.97 -15.92
CA GLU A 64 5.89 9.61 -15.46
C GLU A 64 6.40 9.38 -14.03
N HIS A 65 7.52 9.98 -13.64
CA HIS A 65 8.04 9.84 -12.28
C HIS A 65 7.08 10.40 -11.20
N ILE A 66 6.20 11.33 -11.58
CA ILE A 66 5.19 11.95 -10.68
C ILE A 66 3.87 11.18 -10.77
N PHE A 67 3.34 11.05 -11.98
CA PHE A 67 1.98 10.56 -12.22
C PHE A 67 1.91 9.06 -12.51
N LYS A 68 3.00 8.46 -13.02
CA LYS A 68 3.20 7.05 -13.36
C LYS A 68 2.33 6.56 -14.52
N ALA A 69 1.01 6.71 -14.38
CA ALA A 69 0.04 6.38 -15.39
C ALA A 69 -1.20 7.27 -15.26
N GLU A 70 -1.89 7.41 -16.39
CA GLU A 70 -3.23 7.93 -16.47
C GLU A 70 -4.22 6.77 -16.59
N VAL A 71 -5.33 6.85 -15.88
CA VAL A 71 -6.42 5.87 -15.92
C VAL A 71 -7.71 6.59 -16.24
N THR A 72 -8.56 5.97 -17.04
CA THR A 72 -9.90 6.48 -17.34
C THR A 72 -10.91 5.63 -16.60
N CYS A 73 -11.61 6.18 -15.61
CA CYS A 73 -12.58 5.42 -14.83
C CYS A 73 -13.73 4.86 -15.70
N PRO A 74 -14.55 3.92 -15.21
CA PRO A 74 -15.66 3.36 -15.99
C PRO A 74 -16.69 4.39 -16.48
N ARG A 75 -16.75 5.56 -15.84
CA ARG A 75 -17.60 6.70 -16.26
C ARG A 75 -16.94 7.59 -17.33
N GLY A 76 -15.71 7.31 -17.74
CA GLY A 76 -15.00 8.07 -18.78
C GLY A 76 -14.12 9.22 -18.28
N HIS A 77 -13.97 9.42 -16.96
CA HIS A 77 -13.15 10.49 -16.41
C HIS A 77 -11.68 10.09 -16.32
N GLN A 78 -10.78 10.96 -16.81
CA GLN A 78 -9.34 10.76 -16.70
C GLN A 78 -8.80 11.16 -15.33
N LEU A 79 -7.90 10.33 -14.80
CA LEU A 79 -7.30 10.44 -13.48
C LEU A 79 -5.82 10.11 -13.61
N THR A 80 -4.96 10.81 -12.86
CA THR A 80 -3.54 10.47 -12.76
C THR A 80 -3.28 9.70 -11.47
N LEU A 81 -2.34 8.74 -11.50
CA LEU A 81 -1.94 7.97 -10.33
C LEU A 81 -0.91 8.70 -9.45
N LYS A 82 -1.08 10.03 -9.30
CA LYS A 82 -0.23 10.86 -8.42
C LYS A 82 -0.33 10.35 -6.98
N GLY A 83 0.81 10.18 -6.31
CA GLY A 83 0.86 9.70 -4.93
C GLY A 83 0.49 8.22 -4.74
N HIS A 84 0.28 7.47 -5.82
CA HIS A 84 0.08 6.02 -5.75
C HIS A 84 1.39 5.27 -5.98
N SER A 85 1.51 4.11 -5.38
CA SER A 85 2.55 3.12 -5.67
C SER A 85 1.99 2.05 -6.58
N ILE A 86 2.80 1.54 -7.51
CA ILE A 86 2.41 0.48 -8.45
C ILE A 86 3.40 -0.68 -8.25
N SER A 87 2.90 -1.87 -7.93
CA SER A 87 3.73 -3.06 -7.76
C SER A 87 4.33 -3.55 -9.08
N ALA A 88 5.20 -4.55 -9.03
CA ALA A 88 5.77 -5.17 -10.25
C ALA A 88 4.68 -5.78 -11.14
N GLU A 89 3.64 -6.33 -10.52
CA GLU A 89 2.48 -6.97 -11.15
C GLU A 89 1.42 -5.94 -11.60
N GLY A 90 1.67 -4.64 -11.42
CA GLY A 90 0.73 -3.59 -11.81
C GLY A 90 -0.35 -3.26 -10.78
N GLN A 91 -0.23 -3.74 -9.53
CA GLN A 91 -1.22 -3.43 -8.49
C GLN A 91 -1.03 -2.00 -7.98
N VAL A 92 -2.10 -1.21 -8.01
CA VAL A 92 -2.09 0.18 -7.54
C VAL A 92 -2.48 0.24 -6.05
N GLN A 93 -1.73 1.05 -5.29
CA GLN A 93 -2.00 1.35 -3.87
C GLN A 93 -1.76 2.84 -3.57
N PRO A 94 -2.62 3.52 -2.78
CA PRO A 94 -3.89 3.04 -2.23
C PRO A 94 -4.96 2.84 -3.34
N SER A 95 -6.21 2.62 -2.94
CA SER A 95 -7.36 2.60 -3.86
C SER A 95 -7.45 3.90 -4.67
N VAL A 96 -7.88 3.81 -5.91
CA VAL A 96 -8.07 4.94 -6.83
C VAL A 96 -9.45 5.53 -6.61
N VAL A 97 -9.53 6.85 -6.45
CA VAL A 97 -10.79 7.59 -6.27
C VAL A 97 -10.96 8.57 -7.43
N CYS A 98 -12.09 8.50 -8.12
CA CYS A 98 -12.46 9.50 -9.11
C CYS A 98 -12.98 10.76 -8.42
N ARG A 99 -12.40 11.93 -8.71
CA ARG A 99 -12.79 13.22 -8.09
C ARG A 99 -13.81 14.02 -8.90
N HIS A 100 -14.23 13.51 -10.05
CA HIS A 100 -15.28 14.16 -10.84
C HIS A 100 -16.58 14.23 -10.04
N LEU A 101 -17.26 15.38 -10.08
CA LEU A 101 -18.49 15.62 -9.33
C LEU A 101 -19.55 14.58 -9.72
N GLY A 102 -20.11 13.88 -8.74
CA GLY A 102 -21.13 12.84 -8.98
C GLY A 102 -20.59 11.49 -9.45
N CYS A 103 -19.26 11.28 -9.51
CA CYS A 103 -18.68 9.97 -9.78
C CYS A 103 -18.40 9.23 -8.46
N ASP A 104 -18.91 8.00 -8.35
CA ASP A 104 -18.80 7.12 -7.18
C ASP A 104 -17.62 6.13 -7.26
N PHE A 105 -16.80 6.22 -8.31
CA PHE A 105 -15.70 5.29 -8.52
C PHE A 105 -14.64 5.41 -7.41
N HIS A 106 -14.52 4.36 -6.60
CA HIS A 106 -13.52 4.20 -5.55
C HIS A 106 -13.13 2.72 -5.45
N GLU A 107 -12.08 2.32 -6.17
CA GLU A 107 -11.74 0.90 -6.31
C GLU A 107 -10.24 0.64 -6.17
N PHE A 108 -9.89 -0.59 -5.81
CA PHE A 108 -8.52 -1.08 -5.95
C PHE A 108 -8.27 -1.47 -7.41
N VAL A 109 -7.19 -0.98 -8.00
CA VAL A 109 -6.93 -1.11 -9.43
C VAL A 109 -5.70 -1.99 -9.70
N VAL A 110 -5.75 -2.73 -10.81
CA VAL A 110 -4.58 -3.38 -11.43
C VAL A 110 -4.45 -2.86 -12.85
N LEU A 111 -3.21 -2.52 -13.25
CA LEU A 111 -2.89 -2.09 -14.59
C LEU A 111 -2.43 -3.29 -15.42
N ASP A 112 -3.28 -3.73 -16.34
CA ASP A 112 -2.96 -4.88 -17.20
C ASP A 112 -1.77 -4.54 -18.10
N ASN A 113 -0.87 -5.50 -18.31
CA ASN A 113 0.36 -5.31 -19.10
C ASN A 113 1.38 -4.29 -18.54
N TRP A 114 1.30 -3.92 -17.26
CA TRP A 114 2.23 -2.99 -16.63
C TRP A 114 3.69 -3.46 -16.70
N ALA A 115 3.94 -4.74 -16.36
CA ALA A 115 5.29 -5.30 -16.36
C ALA A 115 5.93 -5.26 -17.76
N GLN A 116 5.16 -5.63 -18.79
CA GLN A 116 5.58 -5.60 -20.19
C GLN A 116 5.92 -4.17 -20.62
N ARG A 117 5.07 -3.20 -20.26
CA ARG A 117 5.32 -1.78 -20.55
C ARG A 117 6.61 -1.29 -19.88
N ARG A 118 6.85 -1.65 -18.62
CA ARG A 118 8.08 -1.27 -17.91
C ARG A 118 9.33 -1.86 -18.54
N ALA A 119 9.27 -3.11 -18.99
CA ALA A 119 10.37 -3.75 -19.69
C ALA A 119 10.63 -3.15 -21.08
N ALA A 120 9.59 -2.62 -21.73
CA ALA A 120 9.68 -2.03 -23.07
C ALA A 120 10.22 -0.59 -23.08
N VAL A 121 10.25 0.12 -21.95
CA VAL A 121 10.94 1.41 -21.87
C VAL A 121 12.44 1.13 -21.79
N PRO A 122 13.24 1.40 -22.84
CA PRO A 122 14.68 1.24 -22.75
C PRO A 122 15.17 2.15 -21.62
N ALA A 123 15.99 1.61 -20.72
CA ALA A 123 16.65 2.40 -19.70
C ALA A 123 17.51 3.45 -20.43
N ILE A 124 16.98 4.68 -20.57
CA ILE A 124 17.80 5.84 -20.90
C ILE A 124 18.66 6.06 -19.65
N ARG A 125 19.76 5.33 -19.60
CA ARG A 125 20.82 5.50 -18.61
C ARG A 125 21.34 6.92 -18.82
N THR A 126 20.94 7.83 -17.93
CA THR A 126 21.65 9.09 -17.74
C THR A 126 23.09 8.76 -17.39
N SER A 127 23.99 9.18 -18.27
CA SER A 127 25.43 9.28 -18.02
C SER A 127 25.73 10.64 -17.39
#